data_AF-A0A0S2SAP8-F1
#
_entry.id   AF-A0A0S2SAP8-F1
#
_cell.length_a   1.000
_cell.length_b   1.000
_cell.length_c   1.000
_cell.angle_alpha   90.00
_cell.angle_beta   90.00
_cell.angle_gamma   90.00
#
_symmetry.space_group_name_H-M   'P 1'
#
loop_
_entity.id
_entity.type
_entity.pdbx_description
1 polymer ?
#
loop_
_entity_poly.entity_id
_entity_poly.type
_entity_poly.pdbx_seq_one_letter_code
_entity_poly.pdbx_strand_id
1 'polypeptide(L)'
;MVFVLGDIVSASGKPPVSNLFIQTLQDEGFQVDKFDADIHSDLFRKRPIADIRKQYDLVIYFANIKTASNQTTVRINWLPPMGLDTPWFVHEIPTIFVSVANPYHLQDVPMIKTYINAYTANEYNPKLIVEKLVGKSEFKGKNPIDPFCSYWDTKL
;
A
#
# COMPACT_ATOMS: atom_id res chain seq x y z
N MET A 1 5.57 2.95 9.03
CA MET A 1 5.86 1.61 8.44
C MET A 1 5.19 1.46 7.08
N VAL A 2 5.83 0.74 6.15
CA VAL A 2 5.33 0.47 4.79
C VAL A 2 5.09 -1.04 4.58
N PHE A 3 3.86 -1.42 4.22
CA PHE A 3 3.54 -2.76 3.72
C PHE A 3 3.62 -2.76 2.20
N VAL A 4 4.29 -3.76 1.61
CA VAL A 4 4.42 -3.90 0.16
C VAL A 4 3.64 -5.11 -0.32
N LEU A 5 2.68 -4.91 -1.23
CA LEU A 5 1.82 -5.99 -1.77
C LEU A 5 2.13 -6.22 -3.25
N GLY A 6 2.52 -7.44 -3.62
CA GLY A 6 2.63 -7.89 -5.03
C GLY A 6 3.77 -7.31 -5.88
N ASP A 7 4.66 -6.48 -5.31
CA ASP A 7 5.75 -5.81 -6.03
C ASP A 7 6.89 -6.74 -6.47
N ILE A 8 6.57 -7.67 -7.36
CA ILE A 8 7.49 -8.66 -7.93
C ILE A 8 7.82 -8.33 -9.38
N VAL A 9 8.94 -8.86 -9.86
CA VAL A 9 9.28 -8.85 -11.28
C VAL A 9 8.24 -9.70 -12.01
N SER A 10 7.56 -9.11 -12.99
CA SER A 10 6.62 -9.83 -13.85
C SER A 10 7.29 -10.28 -15.15
N ALA A 11 6.59 -11.08 -15.95
CA ALA A 11 7.06 -11.51 -17.27
C ALA A 11 7.43 -10.34 -18.21
N SER A 12 6.91 -9.13 -17.97
CA SER A 12 7.29 -7.93 -18.74
C SER A 12 8.69 -7.39 -18.39
N GLY A 13 9.41 -8.00 -17.44
CA GLY A 13 10.75 -7.60 -17.01
C GLY A 13 10.81 -6.29 -16.22
N LYS A 14 9.66 -5.66 -15.91
CA LYS A 14 9.64 -4.41 -15.15
C LYS A 14 10.06 -4.65 -13.69
N PRO A 15 11.04 -3.91 -13.16
CA PRO A 15 11.54 -4.12 -11.82
C PRO A 15 10.48 -3.74 -10.75
N PRO A 16 10.67 -4.21 -9.51
CA PRO A 16 9.97 -3.68 -8.34
C PRO A 16 10.26 -2.19 -8.16
N VAL A 17 9.29 -1.45 -7.63
CA VAL A 17 9.40 0.01 -7.46
C VAL A 17 9.14 0.47 -6.02
N SER A 18 8.82 -0.44 -5.10
CA SER A 18 8.59 -0.11 -3.68
C SER A 18 9.85 0.41 -3.00
N ASN A 19 11.03 -0.10 -3.38
CA ASN A 19 12.29 0.37 -2.79
C ASN A 19 12.54 1.84 -3.12
N LEU A 20 12.18 2.27 -4.33
CA LEU A 20 12.27 3.68 -4.70
C LEU A 20 11.30 4.55 -3.90
N PHE A 21 10.08 4.04 -3.66
CA PHE A 21 9.10 4.71 -2.81
C PHE A 21 9.61 4.88 -1.36
N ILE A 22 10.13 3.80 -0.77
CA ILE A 22 10.68 3.80 0.59
C ILE A 22 11.89 4.73 0.68
N GLN A 23 12.82 4.66 -0.27
CA GLN A 23 13.98 5.54 -0.31
C GLN A 23 13.56 7.01 -0.40
N THR A 24 12.58 7.33 -1.24
CA THR A 24 12.13 8.72 -1.40
C THR A 24 11.48 9.24 -0.11
N LEU A 25 10.72 8.41 0.63
CA LEU A 25 10.24 8.78 1.97
C LEU A 25 11.40 9.02 2.95
N GLN A 26 12.44 8.18 2.93
CA GLN A 26 13.62 8.36 3.77
C GLN A 26 14.38 9.65 3.42
N ASP A 27 14.47 9.99 2.13
CA ASP A 27 15.09 11.24 1.65
C ASP A 27 14.31 12.49 2.09
N GLU A 28 12.99 12.38 2.29
CA GLU A 28 12.15 13.42 2.92
C GLU A 28 12.31 13.50 4.46
N GLY A 29 13.14 12.62 5.05
CA GLY A 29 13.46 12.62 6.47
C GLY A 29 12.57 11.71 7.33
N PHE A 30 11.72 10.87 6.74
CA PHE A 30 10.92 9.91 7.50
C PHE A 30 11.76 8.68 7.92
N GLN A 31 11.49 8.17 9.12
CA GLN A 31 11.98 6.85 9.52
C GLN A 31 11.02 5.78 9.00
N VAL A 32 11.52 4.91 8.13
CA VAL A 32 10.67 3.98 7.37
C VAL A 32 11.13 2.55 7.55
N ASP A 33 10.32 1.77 8.26
CA ASP A 33 10.41 0.32 8.28
C ASP A 33 9.55 -0.27 7.17
N LYS A 34 10.12 -1.21 6.40
CA LYS A 34 9.35 -2.10 5.53
C LYS A 34 8.86 -3.28 6.35
N PHE A 35 7.56 -3.55 6.31
CA PHE A 35 7.01 -4.73 6.98
C PHE A 35 7.66 -6.00 6.42
N ASP A 36 8.02 -6.87 7.36
CA ASP A 36 8.63 -8.17 7.13
C ASP A 36 8.08 -9.10 8.22
N ALA A 37 7.50 -10.23 7.83
CA ALA A 37 6.82 -11.09 8.77
C ALA A 37 7.78 -11.79 9.74
N ASP A 38 9.02 -12.07 9.34
CA ASP A 38 9.99 -12.73 10.22
C ASP A 38 10.45 -11.77 11.32
N ILE A 39 10.56 -10.48 10.98
CA ILE A 39 10.97 -9.42 11.92
C ILE A 39 9.80 -8.97 12.80
N HIS A 40 8.62 -8.75 12.20
CA HIS A 40 7.53 -8.03 12.86
C HIS A 40 6.41 -8.95 13.39
N SER A 41 6.47 -10.28 13.17
CA SER A 41 5.39 -11.19 13.61
C SER A 41 5.11 -11.13 15.10
N ASP A 42 6.11 -10.98 15.98
CA ASP A 42 5.86 -10.84 17.43
C ASP A 42 4.98 -9.62 17.74
N LEU A 43 5.33 -8.48 17.13
CA LEU A 43 4.64 -7.20 17.30
C LEU A 43 3.19 -7.27 16.80
N PHE A 44 2.96 -7.86 15.62
CA PHE A 44 1.63 -7.90 14.99
C PHE A 44 0.74 -9.05 15.48
N ARG A 45 1.32 -10.11 16.06
CA ARG A 45 0.57 -11.30 16.47
C ARG A 45 0.33 -11.41 17.97
N LYS A 46 1.29 -10.97 18.79
CA LYS A 46 1.28 -11.28 20.24
C LYS A 46 1.23 -10.05 21.13
N ARG A 47 1.65 -8.88 20.63
CA ARG A 47 1.71 -7.66 21.43
C ARG A 47 0.38 -6.89 21.41
N PRO A 48 0.07 -6.14 22.48
CA PRO A 48 -1.07 -5.23 22.47
C PRO A 48 -0.91 -4.16 21.37
N ILE A 49 -2.03 -3.70 20.82
CA ILE A 49 -2.05 -2.64 19.79
C ILE A 49 -1.36 -1.34 20.24
N ALA A 50 -1.35 -1.06 21.55
CA ALA A 50 -0.65 0.08 22.13
C ALA A 50 0.85 0.07 21.84
N ASP A 51 1.48 -1.10 21.69
CA ASP A 51 2.91 -1.19 21.38
C ASP A 51 3.19 -0.85 19.91
N ILE A 52 2.26 -1.19 19.00
CA ILE A 52 2.35 -0.79 17.60
C ILE A 52 2.18 0.73 17.47
N ARG A 53 1.18 1.31 18.15
CA ARG A 53 0.91 2.76 18.18
C ARG A 53 2.07 3.59 18.75
N LYS A 54 2.85 3.03 19.67
CA LYS A 54 4.05 3.70 20.21
C LYS A 54 5.20 3.73 19.20
N GLN A 55 5.29 2.73 18.33
CA GLN A 55 6.38 2.60 17.36
C GLN A 55 6.07 3.29 16.04
N TYR A 56 4.82 3.28 15.61
CA TYR A 56 4.40 3.80 14.31
C TYR A 56 3.25 4.79 14.45
N ASP A 57 3.46 5.96 13.86
CA ASP A 57 2.49 7.05 13.72
C ASP A 57 1.67 6.97 12.43
N LEU A 58 2.23 6.31 11.39
CA LEU A 58 1.61 6.12 10.08
C LEU A 58 1.94 4.75 9.50
N VAL A 59 0.92 4.13 8.89
CA VAL A 59 1.09 2.95 8.02
C VAL A 59 0.75 3.32 6.58
N ILE A 60 1.60 2.89 5.64
CA ILE A 60 1.34 3.04 4.21
C ILE A 60 1.36 1.66 3.55
N TYR A 61 0.30 1.32 2.85
CA TYR A 61 0.26 0.20 1.93
C TYR A 61 0.70 0.66 0.54
N PHE A 62 1.74 0.03 0.00
CA PHE A 62 2.19 0.20 -1.37
C PHE A 62 1.87 -1.07 -2.16
N ALA A 63 0.78 -1.02 -2.92
CA ALA A 63 0.25 -2.16 -3.66
C ALA A 63 0.60 -2.08 -5.15
N ASN A 64 1.36 -3.06 -5.62
CA ASN A 64 1.76 -3.23 -7.00
C ASN A 64 1.40 -4.62 -7.54
N ILE A 65 0.10 -4.94 -7.49
CA ILE A 65 -0.43 -6.21 -8.01
C ILE A 65 -0.70 -6.04 -9.50
N LYS A 66 0.28 -6.44 -10.32
CA LYS A 66 0.27 -6.29 -11.77
C LYS A 66 -0.50 -7.42 -12.44
N THR A 67 -1.04 -7.15 -13.63
CA THR A 67 -1.48 -8.22 -14.54
C THR A 67 -0.26 -8.96 -15.08
N ALA A 68 -0.31 -10.29 -15.01
CA ALA A 68 0.70 -11.18 -15.59
C ALA A 68 0.03 -12.38 -16.28
N SER A 69 0.74 -13.02 -17.20
CA SER A 69 0.28 -14.28 -17.79
C SER A 69 0.05 -15.34 -16.71
N ASN A 70 -0.95 -16.20 -16.91
CA ASN A 70 -1.32 -17.29 -15.99
C ASN A 70 -1.79 -16.83 -14.60
N GLN A 71 -2.10 -15.56 -14.42
CA GLN A 71 -2.71 -15.04 -13.21
C GLN A 71 -4.22 -14.87 -13.42
N THR A 72 -5.04 -15.63 -12.68
CA THR A 72 -6.50 -15.60 -12.81
C THR A 72 -7.14 -14.42 -12.08
N THR A 73 -6.40 -13.76 -11.19
CA THR A 73 -6.89 -12.64 -10.39
C THR A 73 -5.77 -11.67 -10.02
N VAL A 74 -6.05 -10.37 -10.02
CA VAL A 74 -5.17 -9.28 -9.54
C VAL A 74 -5.69 -8.66 -8.24
N ARG A 75 -6.39 -9.49 -7.45
CA ARG A 75 -6.89 -9.14 -6.11
C ARG A 75 -5.78 -9.27 -5.07
N ILE A 76 -5.96 -8.62 -3.93
CA ILE A 76 -5.01 -8.75 -2.83
C ILE A 76 -5.05 -10.18 -2.30
N ASN A 77 -3.87 -10.81 -2.23
CA ASN A 77 -3.68 -12.07 -1.55
C ASN A 77 -2.85 -11.82 -0.29
N TRP A 78 -3.47 -11.96 0.87
CA TRP A 78 -2.84 -11.70 2.17
C TRP A 78 -1.85 -12.81 2.54
N LEU A 79 -0.84 -12.47 3.32
CA LEU A 79 0.26 -13.35 3.70
C LEU A 79 -0.24 -14.54 4.55
N PRO A 80 -0.09 -15.79 4.11
CA PRO A 80 -0.50 -16.96 4.89
C PRO A 80 0.43 -17.18 6.11
N PRO A 81 -0.04 -17.87 7.17
CA PRO A 81 -1.39 -18.43 7.33
C PRO A 81 -2.39 -17.47 7.97
N MET A 82 -1.95 -16.33 8.50
CA MET A 82 -2.80 -15.45 9.34
C MET A 82 -3.17 -14.12 8.70
N GLY A 83 -2.61 -13.77 7.55
CA GLY A 83 -2.80 -12.45 6.94
C GLY A 83 -2.26 -11.33 7.82
N LEU A 84 -1.03 -11.46 8.35
CA LEU A 84 -0.44 -10.44 9.24
C LEU A 84 -0.27 -9.08 8.56
N ASP A 85 -0.28 -9.06 7.23
CA ASP A 85 -0.27 -7.89 6.37
C ASP A 85 -1.68 -7.31 6.08
N THR A 86 -2.75 -7.88 6.64
CA THR A 86 -4.10 -7.28 6.55
C THR A 86 -4.17 -5.97 7.37
N PRO A 87 -4.89 -4.94 6.90
CA PRO A 87 -4.99 -3.65 7.58
C PRO A 87 -6.04 -3.67 8.71
N TRP A 88 -5.91 -4.57 9.69
CA TRP A 88 -6.86 -4.70 10.80
C TRP A 88 -6.78 -3.56 11.84
N PHE A 89 -5.72 -2.76 11.80
CA PHE A 89 -5.41 -1.68 12.75
C PHE A 89 -5.80 -0.27 12.25
N VAL A 90 -6.59 -0.15 11.18
CA VAL A 90 -6.93 1.16 10.55
C VAL A 90 -7.64 2.16 11.46
N HIS A 91 -8.27 1.69 12.53
CA HIS A 91 -8.90 2.54 13.54
C HIS A 91 -7.93 3.01 14.64
N GLU A 92 -6.74 2.42 14.68
CA GLU A 92 -5.75 2.60 15.75
C GLU A 92 -4.55 3.40 15.26
N ILE A 93 -4.18 3.24 13.99
CA ILE A 93 -3.07 3.95 13.35
C ILE A 93 -3.56 4.53 12.01
N PRO A 94 -3.34 5.82 11.73
CA PRO A 94 -3.57 6.40 10.41
C PRO A 94 -2.97 5.51 9.32
N THR A 95 -3.80 5.14 8.34
CA THR A 95 -3.40 4.20 7.29
C THR A 95 -3.75 4.76 5.93
N ILE A 96 -2.75 4.85 5.06
CA ILE A 96 -2.88 5.25 3.66
C ILE A 96 -2.70 4.02 2.79
N PHE A 97 -3.51 3.88 1.75
CA PHE A 97 -3.32 2.85 0.74
C PHE A 97 -3.03 3.47 -0.62
N VAL A 98 -1.92 3.05 -1.22
CA VAL A 98 -1.44 3.51 -2.52
C VAL A 98 -1.45 2.32 -3.48
N SER A 99 -2.27 2.39 -4.51
CA SER A 99 -2.27 1.41 -5.61
C SER A 99 -1.54 1.97 -6.83
N VAL A 100 -0.50 1.27 -7.29
CA VAL A 100 0.26 1.64 -8.49
C VAL A 100 -0.06 0.73 -9.69
N ALA A 101 -1.11 -0.08 -9.63
CA ALA A 101 -1.52 -0.97 -10.72
C ALA A 101 -3.04 -1.09 -10.83
N ASN A 102 -3.64 -2.05 -10.12
CA ASN A 102 -5.09 -2.30 -10.13
C ASN A 102 -5.84 -1.16 -9.41
N PRO A 103 -6.75 -0.42 -10.09
CA PRO A 103 -7.41 0.74 -9.49
C PRO A 103 -8.60 0.38 -8.57
N TYR A 104 -8.86 -0.92 -8.37
CA TYR A 104 -10.03 -1.45 -7.67
C TYR A 104 -9.69 -2.12 -6.33
N HIS A 105 -8.48 -1.91 -5.78
CA HIS A 105 -8.10 -2.55 -4.49
C HIS A 105 -9.00 -2.14 -3.32
N LEU A 106 -9.76 -1.05 -3.41
CA LEU A 106 -10.78 -0.71 -2.39
C LEU A 106 -11.78 -1.85 -2.16
N GLN A 107 -12.03 -2.70 -3.15
CA GLN A 107 -12.85 -3.91 -3.00
C GLN A 107 -12.31 -4.87 -1.93
N ASP A 108 -10.99 -4.90 -1.73
CA ASP A 108 -10.30 -5.75 -0.75
C ASP A 108 -10.00 -5.03 0.57
N VAL A 109 -9.98 -3.70 0.55
CA VAL A 109 -9.67 -2.86 1.72
C VAL A 109 -10.67 -1.71 1.93
N PRO A 110 -11.99 -1.99 2.02
CA PRO A 110 -13.01 -0.94 2.13
C PRO A 110 -12.90 -0.12 3.42
N MET A 111 -12.21 -0.63 4.45
CA MET A 111 -11.99 0.04 5.73
C MET A 111 -10.95 1.17 5.70
N ILE A 112 -10.14 1.25 4.63
CA ILE A 112 -9.14 2.31 4.46
C ILE A 112 -9.85 3.64 4.23
N LYS A 113 -9.33 4.73 4.83
CA LYS A 113 -9.90 6.08 4.74
C LYS A 113 -9.14 7.04 3.83
N THR A 114 -7.93 6.67 3.41
CA THR A 114 -7.13 7.46 2.48
C THR A 114 -6.59 6.52 1.40
N TYR A 115 -7.12 6.65 0.19
CA TYR A 115 -6.79 5.76 -0.93
C TYR A 115 -6.31 6.57 -2.14
N ILE A 116 -5.19 6.15 -2.73
CA ILE A 116 -4.55 6.83 -3.86
C ILE A 116 -4.37 5.84 -5.01
N ASN A 117 -4.86 6.20 -6.19
CA ASN A 117 -4.57 5.49 -7.44
C ASN A 117 -3.48 6.22 -8.23
N ALA A 118 -2.41 5.49 -8.55
CA ALA A 118 -1.34 5.93 -9.45
C ALA A 118 -1.27 5.13 -10.76
N TYR A 119 -2.09 4.07 -10.88
CA TYR A 119 -2.37 3.26 -12.09
C TYR A 119 -1.21 2.54 -12.78
N THR A 120 0.04 2.98 -12.59
CA THR A 120 1.19 2.42 -13.30
C THR A 120 2.39 2.28 -12.39
N ALA A 121 3.00 1.11 -12.39
CA ALA A 121 4.29 0.87 -11.76
C ALA A 121 5.41 1.23 -12.74
N ASN A 122 5.99 2.40 -12.51
CA ASN A 122 7.18 2.90 -13.22
C ASN A 122 8.10 3.62 -12.22
N GLU A 123 9.24 4.08 -12.69
CA GLU A 123 10.27 4.77 -11.91
C GLU A 123 9.91 6.20 -11.48
N TYR A 124 8.84 6.78 -12.05
CA TYR A 124 8.42 8.16 -11.77
C TYR A 124 7.38 8.22 -10.66
N ASN A 125 6.39 7.35 -10.71
CA ASN A 125 5.23 7.37 -9.83
C ASN A 125 5.60 7.27 -8.34
N PRO A 126 6.52 6.41 -7.88
CA PRO A 126 6.97 6.39 -6.48
C PRO A 126 7.37 7.77 -5.96
N LYS A 127 8.16 8.52 -6.74
CA LYS A 127 8.64 9.85 -6.36
C LYS A 127 7.51 10.87 -6.33
N LEU A 128 6.70 10.89 -7.39
CA LEU A 128 5.55 11.81 -7.50
C LEU A 128 4.49 11.56 -6.42
N ILE A 129 4.30 10.31 -5.99
CA ILE A 129 3.39 9.99 -4.89
C ILE A 129 3.93 10.60 -3.61
N VAL A 130 5.22 10.43 -3.29
CA VAL A 130 5.83 11.01 -2.09
C VAL A 130 5.74 12.54 -2.11
N GLU A 131 6.11 13.19 -3.22
CA GLU A 131 6.00 14.66 -3.37
C GLU A 131 4.58 15.17 -3.07
N LYS A 132 3.56 14.42 -3.49
CA LYS A 132 2.15 14.78 -3.24
C LYS A 132 1.73 14.52 -1.79
N LEU A 133 2.18 13.43 -1.19
CA LEU A 133 1.92 13.11 0.21
C LEU A 133 2.53 14.17 1.15
N VAL A 134 3.71 14.69 0.84
CA VAL A 134 4.38 15.74 1.64
C VAL A 134 3.95 17.16 1.25
N GLY A 135 3.00 17.31 0.34
CA GLY A 135 2.45 18.62 -0.03
C GLY A 135 3.32 19.48 -0.96
N LYS A 136 4.38 18.93 -1.57
CA LYS A 136 5.19 19.63 -2.59
C LYS A 136 4.47 19.76 -3.92
N SER A 137 3.45 18.93 -4.17
CA SER A 137 2.67 18.91 -5.40
C SER A 137 1.21 18.53 -5.10
N GLU A 138 0.25 19.13 -5.80
CA GLU A 138 -1.17 18.78 -5.64
C GLU A 138 -1.56 17.51 -6.41
N PHE A 139 -2.59 16.80 -5.95
CA PHE A 139 -3.24 15.74 -6.73
C PHE A 139 -4.09 16.33 -7.84
N LYS A 140 -3.75 16.00 -9.09
CA LYS A 140 -4.45 16.50 -10.30
C LYS A 140 -5.19 15.40 -11.07
N GLY A 141 -5.07 14.15 -10.62
CA GLY A 141 -5.65 13.00 -11.29
C GLY A 141 -7.18 12.99 -11.18
N LYS A 142 -7.85 12.58 -12.24
CA LYS A 142 -9.27 12.24 -12.24
C LYS A 142 -9.41 10.77 -12.55
N ASN A 143 -10.18 10.04 -11.73
CA ASN A 143 -10.41 8.62 -11.97
C ASN A 143 -11.06 8.42 -13.35
N PRO A 144 -10.48 7.58 -14.23
CA PRO A 144 -11.10 7.24 -15.51
C PRO A 144 -12.15 6.12 -15.39
N ILE A 145 -12.30 5.54 -14.19
CA ILE A 145 -13.17 4.43 -13.84
C ILE A 145 -13.91 4.72 -12.51
N ASP A 146 -14.84 3.87 -12.10
CA ASP A 146 -15.39 3.87 -10.74
C ASP A 146 -14.51 3.02 -9.80
N PRO A 147 -13.63 3.61 -8.96
CA PRO A 147 -12.75 2.83 -8.10
C PRO A 147 -13.50 2.14 -6.96
N PHE A 148 -14.75 2.53 -6.70
CA PHE A 148 -15.59 1.96 -5.66
C PHE A 148 -16.34 0.72 -6.14
N CYS A 149 -16.36 0.46 -7.45
CA CYS A 149 -17.07 -0.66 -8.07
C CYS A 149 -18.56 -0.75 -7.68
N SER A 150 -19.18 0.37 -7.32
CA SER A 150 -20.55 0.44 -6.77
C SER A 150 -20.79 -0.46 -5.53
N TYR A 151 -19.75 -0.81 -4.79
CA TYR A 151 -19.87 -1.53 -3.53
C TYR A 151 -20.48 -0.63 -2.45
N TRP A 152 -21.27 -1.22 -1.55
CA TRP A 152 -22.01 -0.46 -0.54
C TRP A 152 -21.10 0.05 0.60
N ASP A 153 -19.99 -0.63 0.81
CA ASP A 153 -19.01 -0.46 1.89
C ASP A 153 -17.73 0.27 1.45
N THR A 154 -17.48 0.41 0.14
CA THR A 154 -16.40 1.24 -0.40
C THR A 154 -16.83 2.71 -0.41
N LYS A 155 -16.72 3.38 0.75
CA LYS A 155 -17.07 4.81 0.90
C LYS A 155 -15.93 5.56 1.58
N LEU A 156 -15.41 6.58 0.89
CA LEU A 156 -14.33 7.47 1.34
C LEU A 156 -14.85 8.89 1.55
#